data_AF-A0A7S2LP70-F1
#
_entry.id   AF-A0A7S2LP70-F1
#
_cell.length_a   1.000
_cell.length_b   1.000
_cell.length_c   1.000
_cell.angle_alpha   90.00
_cell.angle_beta   90.00
_cell.angle_gamma   90.00
#
_symmetry.space_group_name_H-M   'P 1'
#
loop_
_entity.id
_entity.type
_entity.pdbx_description
1 polymer ?
#
loop_
_entity_poly.entity_id
_entity_poly.type
_entity_poly.pdbx_seq_one_letter_code
_entity_poly.pdbx_strand_id
1 'polypeptide(L)'
;DADGAAAAVGAAADAGGAAADRQLQGILGDTVFEGGYPMCGFSKVDLVDDPIRRFCLRQCRREDIGLIRPSFDEWEQYCRETAPMDLWDEDCKQYFACTFGCDVWGGDRDHFLSLDADARNEYLMETKADMYASGITKEQRCVLDKCHAYCAKRELNTCRETQFRQKCVLGDPVSYGCDVDCNNAPSATFWRRALPLSAAAVALWVAAAAL
;
A
#
# COMPACT_ATOMS: atom_id res chain seq x y z
N ASP A 1 -41.87 -58.32 37.87
CA ASP A 1 -41.18 -58.37 36.56
C ASP A 1 -41.70 -57.31 35.63
N ALA A 2 -40.80 -56.81 34.78
CA ALA A 2 -40.95 -55.80 33.72
C ALA A 2 -40.70 -54.33 34.12
N ASP A 3 -39.41 -54.00 34.06
CA ASP A 3 -38.79 -52.69 33.93
C ASP A 3 -39.43 -51.79 32.86
N GLY A 4 -39.64 -50.51 33.20
CA GLY A 4 -39.99 -49.43 32.27
C GLY A 4 -38.88 -48.38 32.27
N ALA A 5 -37.92 -48.55 31.35
CA ALA A 5 -36.73 -47.73 31.21
C ALA A 5 -36.98 -46.40 30.49
N ALA A 6 -36.13 -45.44 30.84
CA ALA A 6 -36.03 -44.06 30.39
C ALA A 6 -35.80 -43.85 28.88
N ALA A 7 -36.25 -42.70 28.36
CA ALA A 7 -35.51 -41.95 27.34
C ALA A 7 -35.97 -40.48 27.32
N ALA A 8 -35.25 -39.63 28.05
CA ALA A 8 -35.25 -38.18 27.82
C ALA A 8 -34.23 -37.89 26.71
N VAL A 9 -34.71 -37.42 25.56
CA VAL A 9 -33.86 -37.00 24.45
C VAL A 9 -33.46 -35.55 24.67
N GLY A 10 -32.17 -35.33 24.94
CA GLY A 10 -31.56 -34.02 25.08
C GLY A 10 -31.46 -33.28 23.75
N ALA A 11 -31.84 -32.01 23.77
CA ALA A 11 -31.54 -31.04 22.72
C ALA A 11 -30.14 -30.45 22.99
N ALA A 12 -29.14 -30.88 22.21
CA ALA A 12 -27.81 -30.28 22.18
C ALA A 12 -27.28 -30.31 20.74
N ALA A 13 -27.58 -29.26 19.99
CA ALA A 13 -26.95 -28.81 18.73
C ALA A 13 -27.62 -27.44 18.45
N ASP A 14 -26.96 -26.34 18.10
CA ASP A 14 -25.73 -26.18 17.34
C ASP A 14 -25.26 -24.74 17.60
N ALA A 15 -24.13 -24.55 18.28
CA ALA A 15 -23.55 -23.24 18.57
C ALA A 15 -22.08 -23.16 18.10
N GLY A 16 -21.71 -23.98 17.12
CA GLY A 16 -20.34 -24.10 16.63
C GLY A 16 -20.03 -23.34 15.33
N GLY A 17 -21.04 -22.97 14.53
CA GLY A 17 -20.82 -22.45 13.17
C GLY A 17 -20.47 -20.97 13.05
N ALA A 18 -20.82 -20.13 14.03
CA ALA A 18 -20.72 -18.66 13.88
C ALA A 18 -19.38 -18.05 14.32
N ALA A 19 -18.51 -18.82 14.98
CA ALA A 19 -17.23 -18.31 15.50
C ALA A 19 -16.08 -18.45 14.49
N ALA A 20 -16.08 -19.50 13.66
CA ALA A 20 -15.02 -19.72 12.67
C ALA A 20 -15.10 -18.72 11.48
N ASP A 21 -16.31 -18.32 11.08
CA ASP A 21 -16.50 -17.36 9.98
C ASP A 21 -16.12 -15.92 10.35
N ARG A 22 -16.12 -15.57 11.65
CA ARG A 22 -15.65 -14.24 12.10
C ARG A 22 -14.13 -14.13 12.21
N GLN A 23 -13.42 -15.25 12.29
CA GLN A 23 -11.98 -15.22 12.54
C GLN A 23 -11.16 -15.10 11.25
N LEU A 24 -11.72 -15.46 10.09
CA LEU A 24 -11.08 -15.20 8.78
C LEU A 24 -11.28 -13.77 8.26
N GLN A 25 -12.20 -12.99 8.84
CA GLN A 25 -12.44 -11.58 8.46
C GLN A 25 -11.40 -10.59 9.03
N GLY A 26 -10.46 -11.07 9.86
CA GLY A 26 -9.54 -10.19 10.60
C GLY A 26 -8.13 -10.01 10.00
N ILE A 27 -7.73 -10.79 8.98
CA ILE A 27 -6.34 -10.80 8.47
C ILE A 27 -6.20 -10.11 7.11
N LEU A 28 -7.27 -10.06 6.32
CA LEU A 28 -7.36 -9.24 5.12
C LEU A 28 -8.31 -8.09 5.45
N GLY A 29 -7.76 -6.90 5.65
CA GLY A 29 -8.52 -5.72 6.07
C GLY A 29 -9.58 -5.30 5.05
N ASP A 30 -10.73 -5.97 5.07
CA ASP A 30 -11.99 -5.44 4.57
C ASP A 30 -12.43 -4.33 5.54
N THR A 31 -11.76 -3.18 5.44
CA THR A 31 -12.45 -1.93 5.70
C THR A 31 -13.64 -1.96 4.74
N VAL A 32 -14.85 -2.15 5.27
CA VAL A 32 -16.09 -1.84 4.56
C VAL A 32 -15.89 -0.43 4.02
N PHE A 33 -15.53 -0.33 2.75
CA PHE A 33 -15.23 0.92 2.09
C PHE A 33 -16.50 1.76 2.23
N GLU A 34 -16.45 2.85 3.00
CA GLU A 34 -17.51 3.88 2.98
C GLU A 34 -17.71 4.46 1.56
N GLY A 35 -16.86 4.07 0.59
CA GLY A 35 -16.93 4.38 -0.83
C GLY A 35 -17.70 3.41 -1.74
N GLY A 36 -18.46 2.45 -1.20
CA GLY A 36 -19.36 1.59 -2.00
C GLY A 36 -18.68 0.43 -2.75
N TYR A 37 -19.47 -0.31 -3.53
CA TYR A 37 -18.99 -1.48 -4.31
C TYR A 37 -17.90 -1.08 -5.33
N PRO A 38 -16.88 -1.94 -5.57
CA PRO A 38 -15.82 -1.66 -6.55
C PRO A 38 -16.42 -1.36 -7.92
N MET A 39 -15.89 -0.32 -8.58
CA MET A 39 -16.45 0.17 -9.84
C MET A 39 -16.38 -0.90 -10.93
N CYS A 40 -15.28 -1.65 -10.94
CA CYS A 40 -14.99 -2.66 -11.94
C CYS A 40 -15.41 -4.07 -11.53
N GLY A 41 -16.14 -4.20 -10.42
CA GLY A 41 -16.61 -5.48 -9.89
C GLY A 41 -15.48 -6.40 -9.39
N PHE A 42 -15.91 -7.53 -8.85
CA PHE A 42 -15.03 -8.64 -8.49
C PHE A 42 -15.09 -9.72 -9.57
N SER A 43 -13.94 -10.22 -9.98
CA SER A 43 -13.81 -11.37 -10.88
C SER A 43 -12.98 -12.44 -10.18
N LYS A 44 -13.31 -13.71 -10.41
CA LYS A 44 -12.46 -14.84 -9.99
C LYS A 44 -11.33 -15.10 -10.99
N VAL A 45 -11.36 -14.43 -12.14
CA VAL A 45 -10.33 -14.50 -13.16
C VAL A 45 -9.22 -13.52 -12.78
N ASP A 46 -7.98 -13.98 -12.86
CA ASP A 46 -6.80 -13.15 -12.62
C ASP A 46 -6.76 -11.97 -13.61
N LEU A 47 -6.29 -10.81 -13.16
CA LEU A 47 -6.24 -9.62 -14.04
C LEU A 47 -5.33 -9.81 -15.25
N VAL A 48 -4.36 -10.73 -15.20
CA VAL A 48 -3.54 -11.12 -16.36
C VAL A 48 -4.41 -11.65 -17.51
N ASP A 49 -5.50 -12.36 -17.19
CA ASP A 49 -6.40 -13.00 -18.14
C ASP A 49 -7.72 -12.22 -18.37
N ASP A 50 -7.95 -11.13 -17.63
CA ASP A 50 -9.17 -10.31 -17.71
C ASP A 50 -8.90 -8.92 -18.33
N PRO A 51 -8.85 -8.80 -19.67
CA PRO A 51 -8.59 -7.51 -20.33
C PRO A 51 -9.70 -6.49 -20.11
N ILE A 52 -10.95 -6.91 -19.88
CA ILE A 52 -12.08 -6.00 -19.67
C ILE A 52 -11.94 -5.33 -18.31
N ARG A 53 -11.68 -6.11 -17.26
CA ARG A 53 -11.49 -5.59 -15.91
C ARG A 53 -10.23 -4.72 -15.83
N ARG A 54 -9.12 -5.12 -16.46
CA ARG A 54 -7.94 -4.25 -16.60
C ARG A 54 -8.28 -2.93 -17.27
N PHE A 55 -9.00 -2.96 -18.40
CA PHE A 55 -9.39 -1.73 -19.09
C PHE A 55 -10.24 -0.82 -18.21
N CYS A 56 -11.18 -1.38 -17.44
CA CYS A 56 -11.97 -0.64 -16.46
C CYS A 56 -11.11 -0.02 -15.35
N LEU A 57 -10.20 -0.79 -14.74
CA LEU A 57 -9.34 -0.34 -13.65
C LEU A 57 -8.36 0.77 -14.09
N ARG A 58 -8.00 0.77 -15.38
CA ARG A 58 -7.20 1.82 -16.04
C ARG A 58 -7.97 3.12 -16.30
N GLN A 59 -9.28 3.12 -16.19
CA GLN A 59 -10.06 4.36 -16.33
C GLN A 59 -9.83 5.31 -15.15
N CYS A 60 -10.10 6.59 -15.38
CA CYS A 60 -10.12 7.59 -14.33
C CYS A 60 -11.31 8.52 -14.59
N ARG A 61 -12.45 8.21 -13.95
CA ARG A 61 -13.73 8.86 -14.21
C ARG A 61 -14.19 9.64 -12.99
N ARG A 62 -14.54 10.91 -13.19
CA ARG A 62 -15.18 11.73 -12.16
C ARG A 62 -16.68 11.43 -12.16
N GLU A 63 -17.22 11.10 -11.00
CA GLU A 63 -18.66 10.92 -10.78
C GLU A 63 -19.33 12.22 -10.36
N ASP A 64 -20.67 12.26 -10.38
CA ASP A 64 -21.46 13.47 -10.12
C ASP A 64 -21.24 14.04 -8.72
N ILE A 65 -20.94 13.17 -7.75
CA ILE A 65 -20.61 13.54 -6.36
C ILE A 65 -19.16 14.02 -6.19
N GLY A 66 -18.41 14.18 -7.29
CA GLY A 66 -17.01 14.63 -7.28
C GLY A 66 -15.98 13.58 -6.90
N LEU A 67 -16.40 12.34 -6.60
CA LEU A 67 -15.51 11.20 -6.40
C LEU A 67 -14.89 10.75 -7.72
N ILE A 68 -13.64 10.28 -7.67
CA ILE A 68 -12.99 9.67 -8.83
C ILE A 68 -13.00 8.16 -8.64
N ARG A 69 -13.47 7.45 -9.67
CA ARG A 69 -13.54 5.99 -9.70
C ARG A 69 -12.77 5.45 -10.91
N PRO A 70 -12.09 4.30 -10.79
CA PRO A 70 -11.88 3.49 -9.57
C PRO A 70 -11.11 4.25 -8.47
N SER A 71 -11.14 3.75 -7.23
CA SER A 71 -10.33 4.33 -6.14
C SER A 71 -8.84 4.15 -6.42
N PHE A 72 -8.00 4.89 -5.70
CA PHE A 72 -6.55 4.70 -5.80
C PHE A 72 -6.14 3.28 -5.36
N ASP A 73 -6.82 2.71 -4.36
CA ASP A 73 -6.55 1.34 -3.90
C ASP A 73 -6.89 0.29 -4.97
N GLU A 74 -7.99 0.46 -5.70
CA GLU A 74 -8.34 -0.41 -6.83
C GLU A 74 -7.28 -0.31 -7.95
N TRP A 75 -6.74 0.88 -8.20
CA TRP A 75 -5.66 1.06 -9.16
C TRP A 75 -4.33 0.49 -8.67
N GLU A 76 -3.98 0.67 -7.41
CA GLU A 76 -2.76 0.11 -6.82
C GLU A 76 -2.81 -1.43 -6.83
N GLN A 77 -3.98 -2.01 -6.55
CA GLN A 77 -4.23 -3.45 -6.69
C GLN A 77 -4.06 -3.91 -8.14
N TYR A 78 -4.63 -3.18 -9.10
CA TYR A 78 -4.40 -3.44 -10.54
C TYR A 78 -2.90 -3.48 -10.87
N CYS A 79 -2.13 -2.49 -10.39
CA CYS A 79 -0.70 -2.44 -10.64
C CYS A 79 0.02 -3.68 -10.08
N ARG A 80 -0.30 -4.10 -8.85
CA ARG A 80 0.35 -5.27 -8.21
C ARG A 80 -0.02 -6.57 -8.92
N GLU A 81 -1.30 -6.80 -9.21
CA GLU A 81 -1.76 -8.03 -9.88
C GLU A 81 -1.30 -8.16 -11.34
N THR A 82 -1.00 -7.03 -12.00
CA THR A 82 -0.47 -7.01 -13.37
C THR A 82 1.05 -6.89 -13.44
N ALA A 83 1.73 -6.81 -12.29
CA ALA A 83 3.18 -6.78 -12.20
C ALA A 83 3.90 -7.95 -12.91
N PRO A 84 3.39 -9.21 -12.95
CA PRO A 84 4.05 -10.31 -13.67
C PRO A 84 3.90 -10.23 -15.20
N MET A 85 3.23 -9.21 -15.75
CA MET A 85 3.15 -9.03 -17.20
C MET A 85 4.41 -8.36 -17.76
N ASP A 86 4.86 -8.80 -18.93
CA ASP A 86 6.00 -8.17 -19.66
C ASP A 86 5.71 -6.69 -19.97
N LEU A 87 4.51 -6.42 -20.47
CA LEU A 87 4.01 -5.08 -20.79
C LEU A 87 3.23 -4.52 -19.61
N TRP A 88 3.94 -4.23 -18.53
CA TRP A 88 3.37 -3.57 -17.36
C TRP A 88 3.05 -2.11 -17.64
N ASP A 89 2.00 -1.58 -16.99
CA ASP A 89 1.56 -0.21 -17.19
C ASP A 89 2.65 0.78 -16.70
N GLU A 90 2.98 1.77 -17.54
CA GLU A 90 4.09 2.67 -17.28
C GLU A 90 3.84 3.56 -16.04
N ASP A 91 2.60 3.96 -15.78
CA ASP A 91 2.25 4.73 -14.57
C ASP A 91 2.50 3.89 -13.31
N CYS A 92 2.13 2.60 -13.36
CA CYS A 92 2.42 1.65 -12.28
C CYS A 92 3.93 1.51 -12.08
N LYS A 93 4.69 1.30 -13.17
CA LYS A 93 6.14 1.14 -13.13
C LYS A 93 6.84 2.35 -12.53
N GLN A 94 6.52 3.56 -12.99
CA GLN A 94 7.14 4.78 -12.50
C GLN A 94 6.77 5.07 -11.05
N TYR A 95 5.49 4.89 -10.68
CA TYR A 95 5.03 5.07 -9.31
C TYR A 95 5.77 4.15 -8.33
N PHE A 96 5.79 2.84 -8.59
CA PHE A 96 6.46 1.89 -7.72
C PHE A 96 7.98 2.08 -7.70
N ALA A 97 8.60 2.35 -8.85
CA ALA A 97 10.03 2.67 -8.90
C ALA A 97 10.38 3.90 -8.05
N CYS A 98 9.52 4.92 -8.04
CA CYS A 98 9.68 6.06 -7.14
C CYS A 98 9.52 5.64 -5.67
N THR A 99 8.50 4.84 -5.34
CA THR A 99 8.23 4.38 -3.97
C THR A 99 9.38 3.57 -3.40
N PHE A 100 9.91 2.59 -4.15
CA PHE A 100 11.09 1.80 -3.73
C PHE A 100 12.39 2.61 -3.71
N GLY A 101 12.41 3.79 -4.33
CA GLY A 101 13.48 4.76 -4.19
C GLY A 101 13.46 5.55 -2.87
N CYS A 102 12.44 5.39 -2.02
CA CYS A 102 12.41 5.99 -0.69
C CYS A 102 13.17 5.12 0.33
N ASP A 103 13.85 5.76 1.28
CA ASP A 103 14.69 5.07 2.28
C ASP A 103 13.93 4.02 3.11
N VAL A 104 12.64 4.26 3.39
CA VAL A 104 11.78 3.32 4.13
C VAL A 104 11.55 1.99 3.40
N TRP A 105 11.77 1.98 2.08
CA TRP A 105 11.67 0.80 1.22
C TRP A 105 13.05 0.25 0.79
N GLY A 106 14.15 0.79 1.33
CA GLY A 106 15.53 0.43 0.96
C GLY A 106 16.23 1.42 0.03
N GLY A 107 15.50 2.35 -0.60
CA GLY A 107 16.08 3.49 -1.32
C GLY A 107 16.70 3.18 -2.69
N ASP A 108 16.48 1.98 -3.25
CA ASP A 108 17.09 1.54 -4.51
C ASP A 108 16.07 1.44 -5.65
N ARG A 109 15.83 2.60 -6.29
CA ARG A 109 14.98 2.71 -7.49
C ARG A 109 15.51 1.89 -8.66
N ASP A 110 16.83 1.86 -8.84
CA ASP A 110 17.46 1.26 -10.02
C ASP A 110 17.41 -0.27 -9.94
N HIS A 111 17.53 -0.83 -8.73
CA HIS A 111 17.29 -2.25 -8.49
C HIS A 111 15.88 -2.65 -8.92
N PHE A 112 14.84 -1.93 -8.45
CA PHE A 112 13.46 -2.23 -8.84
C PHE A 112 13.24 -2.16 -10.35
N LEU A 113 13.82 -1.16 -11.03
CA LEU A 113 13.70 -1.00 -12.48
C LEU A 113 14.44 -2.08 -13.28
N SER A 114 15.42 -2.75 -12.68
CA SER A 114 16.20 -3.83 -13.29
C SER A 114 15.54 -5.21 -13.22
N LEU A 115 14.52 -5.36 -12.37
CA LEU A 115 13.80 -6.62 -12.21
C LEU A 115 12.97 -6.96 -13.45
N ASP A 116 13.02 -8.24 -13.85
CA ASP A 116 12.09 -8.80 -14.82
C ASP A 116 10.67 -8.93 -14.22
N ALA A 117 9.73 -9.42 -15.02
CA ALA A 117 8.31 -9.43 -14.63
C ALA A 117 8.04 -10.32 -13.39
N ASP A 118 8.64 -11.51 -13.34
CA ASP A 118 8.45 -12.47 -12.25
C ASP A 118 9.11 -11.98 -10.96
N ALA A 119 10.39 -11.57 -11.04
CA ALA A 119 11.13 -11.06 -9.89
C ALA A 119 10.51 -9.78 -9.33
N ARG A 120 9.94 -8.92 -10.19
CA ARG A 120 9.24 -7.71 -9.77
C ARG A 120 7.98 -8.04 -8.97
N ASN A 121 7.20 -9.03 -9.40
CA ASN A 121 5.99 -9.45 -8.69
C ASN A 121 6.33 -10.02 -7.31
N GLU A 122 7.34 -10.91 -7.23
CA GLU A 122 7.84 -11.46 -5.96
C GLU A 122 8.30 -10.33 -5.04
N TYR A 123 9.16 -9.43 -5.54
CA TYR A 123 9.67 -8.29 -4.78
C TYR A 123 8.55 -7.41 -4.21
N LEU A 124 7.52 -7.10 -5.00
CA LEU A 124 6.35 -6.31 -4.56
C LEU A 124 5.56 -6.99 -3.43
N MET A 125 5.48 -8.31 -3.45
CA MET A 125 4.74 -9.10 -2.47
C MET A 125 5.54 -9.26 -1.17
N GLU A 126 6.82 -9.61 -1.29
CA GLU A 126 7.74 -9.80 -0.15
C GLU A 126 7.95 -8.50 0.63
N THR A 127 8.31 -7.40 -0.04
CA THR A 127 8.53 -6.12 0.65
C THR A 127 7.28 -5.61 1.37
N LYS A 128 6.10 -5.82 0.78
CA LYS A 128 4.84 -5.51 1.48
C LYS A 128 4.68 -6.40 2.70
N ALA A 129 4.87 -7.72 2.58
CA ALA A 129 4.75 -8.64 3.70
C ALA A 129 5.72 -8.28 4.84
N ASP A 130 6.99 -8.06 4.54
CA ASP A 130 8.04 -7.74 5.51
C ASP A 130 7.76 -6.45 6.28
N MET A 131 7.32 -5.41 5.57
CA MET A 131 7.03 -4.12 6.17
C MET A 131 5.82 -4.18 7.12
N TYR A 132 4.81 -4.99 6.81
CA TYR A 132 3.65 -5.13 7.69
C TYR A 132 3.86 -6.17 8.81
N ALA A 133 4.63 -7.23 8.56
CA ALA A 133 4.93 -8.26 9.55
C ALA A 133 5.79 -7.75 10.71
N SER A 134 6.69 -6.79 10.44
CA SER A 134 7.56 -6.18 11.45
C SER A 134 6.85 -5.22 12.41
N GLY A 135 5.57 -4.87 12.15
CA GLY A 135 4.82 -3.94 12.98
C GLY A 135 5.25 -2.49 12.74
N ILE A 136 4.65 -1.87 11.73
CA ILE A 136 4.91 -0.48 11.33
C ILE A 136 4.62 0.52 12.47
N THR A 137 5.63 1.31 12.87
CA THR A 137 5.40 2.39 13.85
C THR A 137 4.63 3.56 13.22
N LYS A 138 4.07 4.45 14.05
CA LYS A 138 3.37 5.65 13.55
C LYS A 138 4.30 6.55 12.73
N GLU A 139 5.56 6.67 13.16
CA GLU A 139 6.60 7.46 12.49
C GLU A 139 6.94 6.85 11.13
N GLN A 140 7.13 5.53 11.07
CA GLN A 140 7.38 4.83 9.81
C GLN A 140 6.19 4.97 8.84
N ARG A 141 4.96 4.81 9.33
CA ARG A 141 3.74 5.06 8.55
C ARG A 141 3.72 6.49 8.00
N CYS A 142 4.05 7.47 8.83
CA CYS A 142 4.13 8.85 8.38
C CYS A 142 5.17 9.06 7.26
N VAL A 143 6.33 8.43 7.35
CA VAL A 143 7.36 8.48 6.28
C VAL A 143 6.83 7.82 5.00
N LEU A 144 6.12 6.71 5.12
CA LEU A 144 5.52 6.00 3.98
C LEU A 144 4.46 6.86 3.29
N ASP A 145 3.53 7.45 4.03
CA ASP A 145 2.48 8.29 3.46
C ASP A 145 3.07 9.52 2.75
N LYS A 146 4.14 10.11 3.31
CA LYS A 146 4.89 11.19 2.67
C LYS A 146 5.57 10.73 1.38
N CYS A 147 6.18 9.54 1.37
CA CYS A 147 6.77 8.95 0.18
C CYS A 147 5.72 8.70 -0.90
N HIS A 148 4.59 8.07 -0.56
CA HIS A 148 3.51 7.81 -1.49
C HIS A 148 2.92 9.11 -2.06
N ALA A 149 2.74 10.14 -1.24
CA ALA A 149 2.29 11.45 -1.70
C ALA A 149 3.29 12.10 -2.66
N TYR A 150 4.58 11.99 -2.39
CA TYR A 150 5.64 12.49 -3.29
C TYR A 150 5.63 11.77 -4.63
N CYS A 151 5.57 10.45 -4.63
CA CYS A 151 5.59 9.66 -5.85
C CYS A 151 4.31 9.79 -6.68
N ALA A 152 3.15 9.89 -6.03
CA ALA A 152 1.89 10.16 -6.71
C ALA A 152 1.95 11.50 -7.46
N LYS A 153 2.43 12.57 -6.80
CA LYS A 153 2.60 13.87 -7.45
C LYS A 153 3.64 13.83 -8.56
N ARG A 154 4.81 13.25 -8.29
CA ARG A 154 5.94 13.25 -9.22
C ARG A 154 5.66 12.45 -10.49
N GLU A 155 5.11 11.25 -10.35
CA GLU A 155 5.05 10.27 -11.43
C GLU A 155 3.65 10.21 -12.07
N LEU A 156 2.56 10.50 -11.32
CA LEU A 156 1.20 10.26 -11.82
C LEU A 156 0.49 11.46 -12.43
N ASN A 157 0.97 12.71 -12.25
CA ASN A 157 0.58 14.03 -12.84
C ASN A 157 -0.74 14.15 -13.66
N THR A 158 -1.80 13.46 -13.24
CA THR A 158 -3.03 13.25 -14.01
C THR A 158 -4.20 13.06 -13.04
N CYS A 159 -5.32 12.57 -13.55
CA CYS A 159 -6.44 12.12 -12.74
C CYS A 159 -6.03 11.10 -11.64
N ARG A 160 -4.96 10.32 -11.84
CA ARG A 160 -4.40 9.40 -10.84
C ARG A 160 -3.84 10.09 -9.61
N GLU A 161 -3.20 11.25 -9.76
CA GLU A 161 -2.78 12.09 -8.63
C GLU A 161 -4.01 12.53 -7.81
N THR A 162 -5.11 12.86 -8.49
CA THR A 162 -6.34 13.27 -7.79
C THR A 162 -7.00 12.08 -7.07
N GLN A 163 -6.94 10.87 -7.64
CA GLN A 163 -7.35 9.65 -6.92
C GLN A 163 -6.51 9.43 -5.67
N PHE A 164 -5.18 9.59 -5.76
CA PHE A 164 -4.30 9.46 -4.60
C PHE A 164 -4.64 10.50 -3.54
N ARG A 165 -4.84 11.76 -3.93
CA ARG A 165 -5.24 12.84 -3.03
C ARG A 165 -6.52 12.49 -2.28
N GLN A 166 -7.53 11.92 -2.96
CA GLN A 166 -8.76 11.45 -2.31
C GLN A 166 -8.47 10.37 -1.26
N LYS A 167 -7.69 9.34 -1.61
CA LYS A 167 -7.24 8.30 -0.66
C LYS A 167 -6.51 8.89 0.54
N CYS A 168 -5.57 9.79 0.29
CA CYS A 168 -4.74 10.42 1.33
C CYS A 168 -5.59 11.24 2.31
N VAL A 169 -6.54 12.05 1.82
CA VAL A 169 -7.45 12.82 2.68
C VAL A 169 -8.37 11.90 3.49
N LEU A 170 -8.89 10.83 2.88
CA LEU A 170 -9.75 9.86 3.56
C LEU A 170 -9.00 9.02 4.61
N GLY A 171 -7.70 8.82 4.44
CA GLY A 171 -6.85 8.11 5.41
C GLY A 171 -6.56 8.89 6.69
N ASP A 172 -6.96 10.16 6.76
CA ASP A 172 -6.77 11.09 7.89
C ASP A 172 -5.37 11.04 8.55
N PRO A 173 -4.29 11.46 7.84
CA PRO A 173 -2.94 11.47 8.37
C PRO A 173 -2.77 12.26 9.67
N VAL A 174 -3.62 13.27 9.86
CA VAL A 174 -3.60 14.17 11.01
C VAL A 174 -3.96 13.42 12.30
N SER A 175 -4.83 12.41 12.22
CA SER A 175 -5.27 11.61 13.38
C SER A 175 -4.13 10.91 14.13
N TYR A 176 -3.05 10.54 13.43
CA TYR A 176 -1.85 9.95 14.04
C TYR A 176 -0.66 10.92 14.08
N GLY A 177 -0.91 12.22 13.91
CA GLY A 177 0.09 13.29 14.05
C GLY A 177 1.03 13.41 12.87
N CYS A 178 0.66 12.89 11.69
CA CYS A 178 1.47 12.99 10.50
C CYS A 178 1.05 14.19 9.63
N ASP A 179 2.00 15.11 9.44
CA ASP A 179 1.85 16.24 8.52
C ASP A 179 2.16 15.80 7.08
N VAL A 180 1.25 15.02 6.47
CA VAL A 180 1.31 14.68 5.04
C VAL A 180 0.54 15.72 4.26
N ASP A 181 1.24 16.45 3.39
CA ASP A 181 0.58 17.28 2.41
C ASP A 181 0.04 16.42 1.25
N CYS A 182 -1.21 15.99 1.38
CA CYS A 182 -1.93 15.22 0.37
C CYS A 182 -2.08 15.97 -0.97
N ASN A 183 -1.76 17.27 -1.04
CA ASN A 183 -1.81 18.11 -2.23
C ASN A 183 -0.41 18.51 -2.74
N ASN A 184 0.62 18.38 -1.92
CA ASN A 184 1.90 19.05 -2.12
C ASN A 184 3.02 18.34 -1.34
N ALA A 185 3.22 17.05 -1.60
CA ALA A 185 4.35 16.36 -0.98
C ALA A 185 5.68 17.09 -1.29
N PRO A 186 6.48 17.44 -0.27
CA PRO A 186 7.73 18.14 -0.47
C PRO A 186 8.67 17.26 -1.29
N SER A 187 9.44 17.89 -2.19
CA SER A 187 10.36 17.17 -3.06
C SER A 187 11.37 16.34 -2.24
N ALA A 188 11.68 15.12 -2.70
CA ALA A 188 12.59 14.14 -2.05
C ALA A 188 13.98 14.70 -1.64
N THR A 189 14.31 15.91 -2.07
CA THR A 189 15.44 16.72 -1.56
C THR A 189 15.44 16.90 -0.04
N PHE A 190 14.28 16.79 0.64
CA PHE A 190 14.21 17.00 2.09
C PHE A 190 14.86 15.87 2.92
N TRP A 191 14.89 14.62 2.41
CA TRP A 191 15.39 13.48 3.18
C TRP A 191 16.90 13.22 3.02
N ARG A 192 17.53 13.75 1.96
CA ARG A 192 18.99 13.60 1.74
C ARG A 192 19.87 14.53 2.58
N ARG A 193 19.33 15.40 3.43
CA ARG A 193 20.12 16.41 4.16
C ARG A 193 19.73 16.55 5.64
N ALA A 194 19.97 15.49 6.40
CA ALA A 194 20.40 15.63 7.78
C ALA A 194 21.62 14.74 8.05
N LEU A 195 22.54 14.65 7.09
CA LEU A 195 23.92 14.31 7.42
C LEU A 195 24.48 15.50 8.22
N PRO A 196 24.74 15.34 9.52
CA PRO A 196 25.38 16.40 10.28
C PRO A 196 26.77 16.64 9.65
N LEU A 197 26.99 17.83 9.12
CA LEU A 197 28.26 18.36 8.62
C LEU A 197 29.31 18.52 9.75
N SER A 198 29.31 17.64 10.75
CA SER A 198 30.14 17.72 11.95
C SER A 198 31.45 16.95 11.84
N ALA A 199 31.72 16.25 10.74
CA ALA A 199 32.89 15.38 10.65
C ALA A 199 34.18 16.06 10.13
N ALA A 200 34.12 17.30 9.65
CA ALA A 200 35.29 17.97 9.04
C ALA A 200 36.09 18.87 10.00
N ALA A 201 35.68 19.05 11.26
CA ALA A 201 36.31 20.03 12.16
C ALA A 201 37.41 19.47 13.09
N VAL A 202 37.65 18.15 13.14
CA VAL A 202 38.61 17.55 14.11
C VAL A 202 40.01 17.32 13.53
N ALA A 203 40.19 17.33 12.21
CA ALA A 203 41.51 17.07 11.60
C ALA A 203 42.48 18.27 11.61
N LEU A 204 42.03 19.47 12.00
CA LEU A 204 42.87 20.68 11.99
C LEU A 204 43.57 21.02 13.31
N TRP A 205 43.36 20.24 14.38
CA TRP A 205 44.01 20.48 15.68
C TRP A 205 45.27 19.66 15.95
N VAL A 206 45.60 18.64 15.15
CA VAL A 206 46.81 17.83 15.38
C VAL A 206 48.07 18.46 14.76
N ALA A 207 47.94 19.37 13.79
CA ALA A 207 49.09 20.00 13.14
C ALA A 207 49.72 21.18 13.92
N ALA A 208 49.07 21.68 14.98
CA ALA A 208 49.56 22.84 15.74
C ALA A 208 50.46 22.50 16.94
N ALA A 209 50.72 21.22 17.22
CA ALA A 209 51.54 20.78 18.37
C ALA A 209 52.94 20.26 18.00
N ALA A 210 53.40 20.47 16.77
CA ALA A 210 54.67 19.91 16.26
C ALA A 210 55.72 20.96 15.82
N LEU A 211 55.57 22.23 16.24
CA LEU A 211 56.55 23.32 16.08
C LEU A 211 56.85 23.95 17.43
#